data_AF-A0A7X3VEC1-F1
#
_entry.id   AF-A0A7X3VEC1-F1
#
_cell.length_a   1.000
_cell.length_b   1.000
_cell.length_c   1.000
_cell.angle_alpha   90.00
_cell.angle_beta   90.00
_cell.angle_gamma   90.00
#
_symmetry.space_group_name_H-M   'P 1'
#
loop_
_entity.id
_entity.type
_entity.pdbx_description
1 polymer ?
#
loop_
_entity_poly.entity_id
_entity_poly.type
_entity_poly.pdbx_seq_one_letter_code
_entity_poly.pdbx_strand_id
1 'polypeptide(L)'
;EYETEVVQTLIDEATITIPPVMLENETNRVLNTQEQFLERANIRRDDYLRSIGKTEEEAEQEAEEEADQRIRRTFALDKVSELENIEVSEQEIDERFNEMYAGQRMRRQERRSRREPLSDMLKYEKTVALLVETAKSDPEGQTAEEQPESNPQDAQTQEGDAQDDE
;
A
#
# COMPACT_ATOMS: atom_id res chain seq x y z
N GLU A 1 -9.84 -1.16 -14.88
CA GLU A 1 -9.84 0.28 -15.23
C GLU A 1 -10.37 1.11 -14.07
N TYR A 2 -11.65 0.97 -13.68
CA TYR A 2 -12.23 1.73 -12.54
C TYR A 2 -11.48 1.56 -11.21
N GLU A 3 -11.06 0.34 -10.84
CA GLU A 3 -10.33 0.10 -9.58
C GLU A 3 -8.98 0.83 -9.54
N THR A 4 -8.29 0.88 -10.68
CA THR A 4 -7.01 1.61 -10.79
C THR A 4 -7.22 3.10 -10.60
N GLU A 5 -8.29 3.65 -11.17
CA GLU A 5 -8.64 5.07 -11.04
C GLU A 5 -8.96 5.44 -9.60
N VAL A 6 -9.78 4.64 -8.90
CA VAL A 6 -10.11 4.87 -7.47
C VAL A 6 -8.85 4.88 -6.60
N VAL A 7 -7.96 3.90 -6.81
CA VAL A 7 -6.70 3.84 -6.06
C VAL A 7 -5.77 5.01 -6.42
N GLN A 8 -5.76 5.44 -7.68
CA GLN A 8 -4.95 6.59 -8.10
C GLN A 8 -5.44 7.88 -7.45
N THR A 9 -6.76 8.14 -7.46
CA THR A 9 -7.35 9.31 -6.79
C THR A 9 -7.00 9.33 -5.30
N LEU A 10 -7.06 8.18 -4.62
CA LEU A 10 -6.64 8.07 -3.22
C LEU A 10 -5.16 8.47 -3.03
N ILE A 11 -4.27 8.01 -3.92
CA ILE A 11 -2.84 8.33 -3.86
C ILE A 11 -2.60 9.82 -4.10
N ASP A 12 -3.32 10.43 -5.04
CA ASP A 12 -3.18 11.83 -5.43
C ASP A 12 -3.63 12.79 -4.31
N GLU A 13 -4.64 12.39 -3.51
CA GLU A 13 -5.10 13.15 -2.34
C GLU A 13 -4.28 12.89 -1.07
N ALA A 14 -3.59 11.74 -1.00
CA ALA A 14 -2.81 11.35 0.16
C ALA A 14 -1.47 12.10 0.26
N THR A 15 -1.18 12.67 1.43
CA THR A 15 0.15 13.25 1.71
C THR A 15 1.10 12.16 2.19
N ILE A 16 1.90 11.62 1.27
CA ILE A 16 2.87 10.54 1.56
C ILE A 16 4.29 11.07 1.40
N THR A 17 5.07 10.98 2.49
CA THR A 17 6.50 11.32 2.50
C THR A 17 7.32 10.04 2.40
N ILE A 18 8.09 9.90 1.32
CA ILE A 18 8.91 8.71 1.06
C ILE A 18 10.37 9.03 1.38
N PRO A 19 11.02 8.29 2.31
CA PRO A 19 12.44 8.44 2.55
C PRO A 19 13.27 8.06 1.31
N PRO A 20 14.33 8.81 0.95
CA PRO A 20 15.14 8.51 -0.23
C PRO A 20 15.70 7.08 -0.27
N VAL A 21 16.13 6.56 0.89
CA VAL A 21 16.64 5.19 1.02
C VAL A 21 15.57 4.14 0.69
N MET A 22 14.30 4.44 0.98
CA MET A 22 13.21 3.53 0.65
C MET A 22 12.94 3.51 -0.85
N LEU A 23 12.93 4.70 -1.47
CA LEU A 23 12.79 4.84 -2.92
C LEU A 23 13.92 4.09 -3.64
N GLU A 24 15.17 4.34 -3.27
CA GLU A 24 16.34 3.67 -3.86
C GLU A 24 16.26 2.14 -3.75
N ASN A 25 15.87 1.62 -2.59
CA ASN A 25 15.72 0.18 -2.39
C ASN A 25 14.63 -0.42 -3.29
N GLU A 26 13.52 0.29 -3.47
CA GLU A 26 12.43 -0.19 -4.34
C GLU A 26 12.77 -0.04 -5.82
N THR A 27 13.44 1.03 -6.24
CA THR A 27 13.99 1.18 -7.60
C THR A 27 14.89 0.00 -7.95
N ASN A 28 15.82 -0.34 -7.05
CA ASN A 28 16.69 -1.51 -7.24
C ASN A 28 15.91 -2.83 -7.33
N ARG A 29 14.81 -2.97 -6.60
CA ARG A 29 13.94 -4.16 -6.70
C ARG A 29 13.20 -4.22 -8.02
N VAL A 30 12.68 -3.09 -8.53
CA VAL A 30 12.03 -3.01 -9.84
C VAL A 30 13.03 -3.42 -10.92
N LEU A 31 14.24 -2.85 -10.91
CA LEU A 31 15.31 -3.16 -11.85
C LEU A 31 15.73 -4.63 -11.80
N ASN A 32 15.97 -5.18 -10.60
CA ASN A 32 16.35 -6.58 -10.42
C ASN A 32 15.23 -7.54 -10.85
N THR A 33 13.96 -7.18 -10.63
CA THR A 33 12.83 -8.00 -11.09
C THR A 33 12.79 -8.08 -12.61
N GLN A 34 13.04 -6.95 -13.30
CA GLN A 34 13.14 -6.91 -14.75
C GLN A 34 14.34 -7.72 -15.23
N GLU A 35 15.50 -7.59 -14.60
CA GLU A 35 16.71 -8.35 -14.93
C GLU A 35 16.48 -9.86 -14.82
N GLN A 36 15.91 -10.33 -13.71
CA GLN A 36 15.57 -11.75 -13.52
C GLN A 36 14.59 -12.27 -14.58
N PHE A 37 13.65 -11.43 -15.03
CA PHE A 37 12.75 -11.79 -16.12
C PHE A 37 13.50 -11.96 -17.45
N LEU A 38 14.39 -11.02 -17.78
CA LEU A 38 15.21 -11.07 -18.99
C LEU A 38 16.18 -12.26 -18.97
N GLU A 39 16.81 -12.54 -17.83
CA GLU A 39 17.69 -13.69 -17.64
C GLU A 39 16.96 -15.01 -17.91
N ARG A 40 15.74 -15.17 -17.38
CA ARG A 40 14.90 -16.37 -17.63
C ARG A 40 14.53 -16.50 -19.11
N ALA A 41 14.37 -15.38 -19.80
CA ALA A 41 14.14 -15.35 -21.24
C ALA A 41 15.43 -15.51 -22.07
N ASN A 42 16.60 -15.60 -21.44
CA ASN A 42 17.93 -15.58 -22.07
C ASN A 42 18.15 -14.33 -22.95
N ILE A 43 17.61 -13.18 -22.53
CA ILE A 43 17.75 -11.89 -23.20
C ILE A 43 18.73 -11.04 -22.40
N ARG A 44 19.70 -10.41 -23.08
CA ARG A 44 20.60 -9.44 -22.42
C ARG A 44 19.89 -8.10 -22.27
N ARG A 45 20.09 -7.43 -21.12
CA ARG A 45 19.52 -6.11 -20.83
C ARG A 45 19.83 -5.08 -21.92
N ASP A 46 21.09 -4.96 -22.34
CA ASP A 46 21.50 -4.04 -23.41
C ASP A 46 20.76 -4.29 -24.73
N ASP A 47 20.51 -5.56 -25.08
CA ASP A 47 19.78 -5.93 -26.30
C ASP A 47 18.30 -5.55 -26.18
N TYR A 48 17.71 -5.78 -24.99
CA TYR A 48 16.35 -5.40 -24.70
C TYR A 48 16.15 -3.89 -24.79
N LEU A 49 16.97 -3.10 -24.10
CA LEU A 49 16.88 -1.64 -24.12
C LEU A 49 17.04 -1.08 -25.53
N ARG A 50 18.02 -1.59 -26.30
CA ARG A 50 18.17 -1.22 -27.72
C ARG A 50 16.96 -1.56 -28.57
N SER A 51 16.29 -2.68 -28.30
CA SER A 51 15.11 -3.11 -29.06
C SER A 51 13.91 -2.18 -28.85
N ILE A 52 13.80 -1.57 -27.67
CA ILE A 52 12.75 -0.61 -27.32
C ILE A 52 13.21 0.85 -27.44
N GLY A 53 14.45 1.09 -27.91
CA GLY A 53 14.99 2.42 -28.14
C GLY A 53 15.26 3.22 -26.86
N LYS A 54 15.44 2.56 -25.71
CA LYS A 54 15.72 3.21 -24.42
C LYS A 54 17.19 3.09 -24.05
N THR A 55 17.63 4.06 -23.26
CA THR A 55 18.93 4.07 -22.57
C THR A 55 18.82 3.47 -21.18
N GLU A 56 19.96 3.17 -20.56
CA GLU A 56 20.00 2.71 -19.16
C GLU A 56 19.44 3.79 -18.21
N GLU A 57 19.81 5.06 -18.44
CA GLU A 57 19.35 6.21 -17.64
C GLU A 57 17.82 6.38 -17.70
N GLU A 58 17.21 6.23 -18.89
CA GLU A 58 15.75 6.26 -19.03
C GLU A 58 15.09 5.07 -18.32
N ALA A 59 15.71 3.88 -18.38
CA ALA A 59 15.19 2.71 -17.69
C ALA A 59 15.28 2.84 -16.15
N GLU A 60 16.33 3.48 -15.64
CA GLU A 60 16.47 3.79 -14.21
C GLU A 60 15.43 4.83 -13.76
N GLN A 61 15.22 5.89 -14.54
CA GLN A 61 14.20 6.91 -14.24
C GLN A 61 12.79 6.31 -14.20
N GLU A 62 12.43 5.50 -15.20
CA GLU A 62 11.14 4.82 -15.22
C GLU A 62 10.98 3.85 -14.04
N ALA A 63 12.06 3.15 -13.65
CA ALA A 63 12.03 2.28 -12.49
C ALA A 63 11.88 3.06 -11.18
N GLU A 64 12.45 4.27 -11.09
CA GLU A 64 12.27 5.17 -9.95
C GLU A 64 10.83 5.70 -9.86
N GLU A 65 10.24 6.11 -10.97
CA GLU A 65 8.82 6.52 -11.03
C GLU A 65 7.89 5.36 -10.65
N GLU A 66 8.16 4.16 -11.16
CA GLU A 66 7.40 2.96 -10.80
C GLU A 66 7.56 2.62 -9.31
N ALA A 67 8.77 2.75 -8.77
CA ALA A 67 9.05 2.51 -7.36
C ALA A 67 8.32 3.51 -6.45
N ASP A 68 8.33 4.80 -6.78
CA ASP A 68 7.57 5.83 -6.04
C ASP A 68 6.07 5.49 -6.03
N GLN A 69 5.49 5.17 -7.20
CA GLN A 69 4.08 4.80 -7.30
C GLN A 69 3.75 3.54 -6.49
N ARG A 70 4.60 2.51 -6.55
CA ARG A 70 4.43 1.27 -5.77
C ARG A 70 4.43 1.56 -4.28
N ILE A 71 5.40 2.34 -3.80
CA ILE A 71 5.52 2.70 -2.39
C ILE A 71 4.28 3.49 -1.94
N ARG A 72 3.88 4.52 -2.69
CA ARG A 72 2.68 5.32 -2.38
C ARG A 72 1.44 4.47 -2.30
N ARG A 73 1.23 3.60 -3.28
CA ARG A 73 0.09 2.70 -3.33
C ARG A 73 0.05 1.79 -2.12
N THR A 74 1.17 1.16 -1.79
CA THR A 74 1.26 0.28 -0.62
C THR A 74 0.92 1.04 0.66
N PHE A 75 1.54 2.20 0.91
CA PHE A 75 1.24 2.99 2.11
C PHE A 75 -0.21 3.48 2.19
N ALA A 76 -0.76 3.97 1.08
CA ALA A 76 -2.13 4.45 1.04
C ALA A 76 -3.11 3.31 1.38
N LEU A 77 -2.95 2.16 0.73
CA LEU A 77 -3.83 1.02 0.95
C LEU A 77 -3.63 0.39 2.33
N ASP A 78 -2.39 0.25 2.81
CA ASP A 78 -2.12 -0.24 4.16
C ASP A 78 -2.82 0.66 5.19
N LYS A 79 -2.76 1.99 5.00
CA LYS A 79 -3.39 2.92 5.92
C LYS A 79 -4.91 2.84 5.91
N VAL A 80 -5.53 2.74 4.73
CA VAL A 80 -6.98 2.50 4.61
C VAL A 80 -7.36 1.20 5.29
N SER A 81 -6.59 0.14 5.04
CA SER A 81 -6.83 -1.17 5.62
C SER A 81 -6.78 -1.17 7.15
N GLU A 82 -5.87 -0.38 7.75
CA GLU A 82 -5.83 -0.15 9.19
C GLU A 82 -7.03 0.64 9.70
N LEU A 83 -7.38 1.76 9.05
CA LEU A 83 -8.47 2.64 9.49
C LEU A 83 -9.84 1.93 9.44
N GLU A 84 -10.06 1.14 8.39
CA GLU A 84 -11.28 0.37 8.16
C GLU A 84 -11.26 -0.99 8.89
N ASN A 85 -10.19 -1.28 9.64
CA ASN A 85 -10.00 -2.52 10.40
C ASN A 85 -10.23 -3.78 9.55
N ILE A 86 -9.65 -3.81 8.35
CA ILE A 86 -9.81 -4.91 7.42
C ILE A 86 -8.99 -6.11 7.92
N GLU A 87 -9.71 -7.17 8.28
CA GLU A 87 -9.14 -8.44 8.71
C GLU A 87 -9.38 -9.53 7.66
N VAL A 88 -8.44 -10.48 7.61
CA VAL A 88 -8.55 -11.69 6.80
C VAL A 88 -8.65 -12.87 7.76
N SER A 89 -9.73 -13.63 7.64
CA SER A 89 -9.94 -14.81 8.47
C SER A 89 -9.11 -16.00 7.99
N GLU A 90 -8.81 -16.93 8.91
CA GLU A 90 -8.13 -18.19 8.52
C GLU A 90 -8.92 -18.99 7.48
N GLN A 91 -10.26 -18.90 7.51
CA GLN A 91 -11.13 -19.57 6.57
C GLN A 91 -10.95 -19.02 5.14
N GLU A 92 -10.87 -17.70 4.98
CA GLU A 92 -10.64 -17.09 3.66
C GLU A 92 -9.27 -17.47 3.10
N ILE A 93 -8.25 -17.53 3.97
CA ILE A 93 -6.91 -18.01 3.61
C ILE A 93 -6.97 -19.48 3.20
N ASP A 94 -7.71 -20.32 3.93
CA ASP A 94 -7.93 -21.74 3.58
C ASP A 94 -8.61 -21.91 2.23
N GLU A 95 -9.68 -21.15 1.98
CA GLU A 95 -10.42 -21.16 0.73
C GLU A 95 -9.53 -20.76 -0.44
N ARG A 96 -8.83 -19.63 -0.33
CA ARG A 96 -7.89 -19.14 -1.36
C ARG A 96 -6.73 -20.12 -1.59
N PHE A 97 -6.18 -20.68 -0.52
CA PHE A 97 -5.11 -21.68 -0.62
C PHE A 97 -5.60 -22.93 -1.36
N ASN A 98 -6.81 -23.42 -1.03
CA ASN A 98 -7.38 -24.59 -1.68
C ASN A 98 -7.72 -24.31 -3.15
N GLU A 99 -8.19 -23.11 -3.49
CA GLU A 99 -8.44 -22.69 -4.88
C GLU A 99 -7.16 -22.76 -5.73
N MET A 100 -6.05 -22.23 -5.22
CA MET A 100 -4.78 -22.16 -5.97
C MET A 100 -4.00 -23.48 -6.01
N TYR A 101 -4.09 -24.28 -4.95
CA TYR A 101 -3.22 -25.44 -4.74
C TYR A 101 -3.97 -26.77 -4.60
N ALA A 102 -5.26 -26.80 -4.99
CA ALA A 102 -6.06 -28.02 -5.00
C ALA A 102 -5.30 -29.20 -5.64
N GLY A 103 -5.28 -30.34 -4.94
CA GLY A 103 -4.68 -31.58 -5.44
C GLY A 103 -3.15 -31.65 -5.38
N GLN A 104 -2.45 -30.58 -4.99
CA GLN A 104 -1.00 -30.60 -4.83
C GLN A 104 -0.60 -31.23 -3.49
N ARG A 105 0.31 -32.22 -3.53
CA ARG A 105 0.88 -32.82 -2.31
C ARG A 105 2.04 -31.97 -1.82
N MET A 106 1.84 -31.28 -0.69
CA MET A 106 2.85 -30.43 -0.06
C MET A 106 3.12 -30.84 1.38
N ARG A 107 4.34 -30.58 1.85
CA ARG A 107 4.68 -30.76 3.28
C ARG A 107 4.05 -29.63 4.12
N ARG A 108 3.83 -29.86 5.42
CA ARG A 108 3.22 -28.88 6.34
C ARG A 108 3.94 -27.51 6.30
N GLN A 109 5.27 -27.53 6.31
CA GLN A 109 6.09 -26.31 6.27
C GLN A 109 5.87 -25.52 4.97
N GLU A 110 5.84 -26.22 3.82
CA GLU A 110 5.60 -25.60 2.52
C GLU A 110 4.18 -25.03 2.42
N ARG A 111 3.19 -25.72 2.98
CA ARG A 111 1.83 -25.17 3.06
C ARG A 111 1.81 -23.87 3.85
N ARG A 112 2.48 -23.81 5.01
CA ARG A 112 2.57 -22.60 5.82
C ARG A 112 3.22 -21.44 5.05
N SER A 113 4.39 -21.68 4.43
CA SER A 113 5.08 -20.62 3.68
C SER A 113 4.29 -20.11 2.48
N ARG A 114 3.43 -20.94 1.88
CA ARG A 114 2.54 -20.53 0.78
C ARG A 114 1.26 -19.85 1.25
N ARG A 115 0.91 -19.90 2.54
CA ARG A 115 -0.26 -19.22 3.12
C ARG A 115 0.03 -17.81 3.56
N GLU A 116 1.21 -17.56 4.10
CA GLU A 116 1.58 -16.24 4.63
C GLU A 116 1.37 -15.11 3.59
N PRO A 117 1.83 -15.24 2.32
CA PRO A 117 1.58 -14.22 1.30
C PRO A 117 0.11 -14.08 0.88
N LEU A 118 -0.73 -15.10 1.10
CA LEU A 118 -2.15 -15.03 0.74
C LEU A 118 -2.92 -14.11 1.67
N SER A 119 -2.49 -13.99 2.93
CA SER A 119 -3.12 -13.06 3.87
C SER A 119 -2.98 -11.62 3.38
N ASP A 120 -1.77 -11.20 3.02
CA ASP A 120 -1.50 -9.84 2.55
C ASP A 120 -2.23 -9.55 1.23
N MET A 121 -2.24 -10.53 0.32
CA MET A 121 -2.98 -10.45 -0.95
C MET A 121 -4.49 -10.28 -0.73
N LEU A 122 -5.10 -11.08 0.15
CA LEU A 122 -6.53 -10.99 0.44
C LEU A 122 -6.88 -9.68 1.14
N LYS A 123 -6.02 -9.20 2.05
CA LYS A 123 -6.20 -7.92 2.74
C LYS A 123 -6.19 -6.77 1.74
N TYR A 124 -5.24 -6.80 0.80
CA TYR A 124 -5.17 -5.87 -0.31
C TYR A 124 -6.43 -5.91 -1.19
N GLU A 125 -6.85 -7.10 -1.63
CA GLU A 125 -8.06 -7.28 -2.48
C GLU A 125 -9.31 -6.71 -1.79
N LYS A 126 -9.50 -6.99 -0.50
CA LYS A 126 -10.62 -6.44 0.29
C LYS A 126 -10.56 -4.93 0.42
N THR A 127 -9.38 -4.36 0.63
CA THR A 127 -9.19 -2.92 0.77
C THR A 127 -9.58 -2.20 -0.52
N VAL A 128 -9.14 -2.70 -1.67
CA VAL A 128 -9.52 -2.15 -2.97
C VAL A 128 -11.02 -2.31 -3.23
N ALA A 129 -11.60 -3.47 -2.90
CA ALA A 129 -13.03 -3.71 -3.07
C ALA A 129 -13.88 -2.72 -2.25
N LEU A 130 -13.49 -2.46 -1.00
CA LEU A 130 -14.15 -1.46 -0.13
C LEU A 130 -14.06 -0.06 -0.74
N LEU A 131 -12.87 0.39 -1.16
CA LEU A 131 -12.68 1.69 -1.79
C LEU A 131 -13.56 1.87 -3.03
N VAL A 132 -13.66 0.83 -3.85
CA VAL A 132 -14.50 0.81 -5.06
C VAL A 132 -15.98 0.85 -4.72
N GLU A 133 -16.41 0.18 -3.66
CA GLU A 133 -17.79 0.21 -3.18
C GLU A 133 -18.14 1.60 -2.66
N THR A 134 -17.29 2.20 -1.83
CA THR A 134 -17.46 3.56 -1.30
C THR A 134 -17.53 4.59 -2.44
N ALA A 135 -16.60 4.54 -3.41
CA ALA A 135 -16.61 5.46 -4.56
C ALA A 135 -17.86 5.33 -5.45
N LYS A 136 -18.50 4.15 -5.49
CA LYS A 136 -19.76 3.94 -6.21
C LYS A 136 -20.99 4.37 -5.44
N SER A 137 -20.94 4.32 -4.11
CA SER A 137 -22.08 4.59 -3.23
C SER A 137 -22.15 6.05 -2.77
N ASP A 138 -21.06 6.81 -2.84
CA ASP A 138 -21.04 8.25 -2.58
C ASP A 138 -20.16 9.02 -3.60
N PRO A 139 -20.68 9.39 -4.77
CA PRO A 139 -19.92 10.13 -5.79
C PRO A 139 -19.65 11.61 -5.43
N GLU A 140 -20.18 12.11 -4.30
CA GLU A 140 -20.05 13.51 -3.89
C GLU A 140 -19.23 13.72 -2.60
N GLY A 141 -18.58 12.67 -2.08
CA GLY A 141 -17.51 12.76 -1.08
C GLY A 141 -17.82 13.69 0.10
N GLN A 142 -18.72 13.28 1.00
CA GLN A 142 -18.83 13.98 2.28
C GLN A 142 -17.56 13.72 3.10
N THR A 143 -16.75 14.76 3.17
CA THR A 143 -15.59 14.91 4.04
C THR A 143 -15.97 14.47 5.45
N ALA A 144 -15.39 13.37 5.91
CA ALA A 144 -15.51 12.95 7.29
C ALA A 144 -14.98 14.09 8.18
N GLU A 145 -15.88 14.65 9.00
CA GLU A 145 -15.60 15.70 9.97
C GLU A 145 -14.39 15.31 10.84
N GLU A 146 -13.38 16.19 10.89
CA GLU A 146 -12.33 16.17 11.90
C GLU A 146 -12.98 16.00 13.29
N GLN A 147 -12.71 14.88 13.96
CA GLN A 147 -12.96 14.83 15.39
C GLN A 147 -11.98 15.79 16.06
N PRO A 148 -12.44 16.75 16.87
CA PRO A 148 -11.53 17.61 17.60
C PRO A 148 -10.83 16.76 18.66
N GLU A 149 -9.51 16.66 18.56
CA GLU A 149 -8.66 16.20 19.65
C GLU A 149 -8.96 17.07 20.89
N SER A 150 -9.67 16.49 21.86
CA SER A 150 -9.83 17.09 23.17
C SER A 150 -8.51 16.95 23.93
N ASN A 151 -7.62 17.94 23.83
CA ASN A 151 -6.44 18.01 24.67
C ASN A 151 -6.83 18.51 26.08
N PRO A 152 -6.62 17.75 27.16
CA PRO A 152 -6.93 18.18 28.52
C PRO A 152 -5.70 18.83 29.14
N GLN A 153 -5.40 20.07 28.78
CA GLN A 153 -4.32 20.81 29.43
C GLN A 153 -4.52 22.32 29.33
N ASP A 154 -5.55 22.82 30.03
CA ASP A 154 -5.58 24.20 30.52
C ASP A 154 -6.60 24.31 31.66
N ALA A 155 -6.19 23.89 32.85
CA ALA A 155 -6.90 24.23 34.09
C ALA A 155 -5.93 24.28 35.28
N GLN A 156 -4.85 25.04 35.15
CA GLN A 156 -4.05 25.50 36.28
C GLN A 156 -3.46 26.87 35.99
N THR A 157 -4.20 27.93 36.35
CA THR A 157 -3.66 29.16 36.98
C THR A 157 -4.81 30.08 37.35
N GLN A 158 -5.17 30.10 38.64
CA GLN A 158 -5.61 31.31 39.35
C GLN A 158 -5.02 31.25 40.76
N GLU A 159 -3.74 31.65 40.87
CA GLU A 159 -3.30 32.50 42.00
C GLU A 159 -4.05 33.84 41.79
N GLY A 160 -4.75 34.43 42.76
CA GLY A 160 -4.26 34.93 44.04
C GLY A 160 -4.49 36.44 44.06
N ASP A 161 -4.92 36.96 45.21
CA ASP A 161 -5.15 38.37 45.59
C ASP A 161 -6.41 39.11 45.09
N ALA A 162 -7.37 39.33 46.01
CA ALA A 162 -7.54 40.64 46.65
C ALA A 162 -8.46 40.55 47.88
N GLN A 163 -8.06 41.25 48.94
CA GLN A 163 -8.71 41.47 50.22
C GLN A 163 -9.88 42.48 50.13
N ASP A 164 -10.56 42.65 51.27
CA ASP A 164 -11.53 43.69 51.67
C ASP A 164 -12.99 43.42 51.20
N ASP A 165 -14.04 43.42 52.02
CA ASP A 165 -14.38 44.16 53.25
C ASP A 165 -15.47 43.43 54.09
N GLU A 166 -15.54 43.83 55.38
CA GLU A 166 -16.58 43.61 56.44
C GLU A 166 -16.71 42.27 57.20
#